data_AF-A0A9X2EW34-F1
#
_entry.id   AF-A0A9X2EW34-F1
#
_cell.length_a   1.000
_cell.length_b   1.000
_cell.length_c   1.000
_cell.angle_alpha   90.00
_cell.angle_beta   90.00
_cell.angle_gamma   90.00
#
_symmetry.space_group_name_H-M   'P 1'
#
loop_
_entity.id
_entity.type
_entity.pdbx_description
1 polymer ?
#
loop_
_entity_poly.entity_id
_entity_poly.type
_entity_poly.pdbx_seq_one_letter_code
_entity_poly.pdbx_strand_id
1 'polypeptide(L)'
;MTLSLFALTSDPAKRVVKFNLSNDVQSDLTSYLKDQESSFDLQQDEIAFDGKYKPDAGEVLCINNYDDIDNLESAIRNPTSFDLVDPSEDFFHDIKALFSGYILTNGEVKVLLQNFDRRKIISTNGLSIFHSANVYKKIEGIGLTIDHKLTATLEGGKLKFFSFHNTRQIFDLSEYYKEATDDDVIEFSNLDLIKSVDNDKLLEMSDSWVRRKISLIQQSGILQNVPIRGCK
;
A
#
# COMPACT_ATOMS: atom_id res chain seq x y z
N MET A 1 -3.53 -16.47 18.68
CA MET A 1 -2.44 -15.48 18.73
C MET A 1 -3.07 -14.10 18.67
N THR A 2 -2.76 -13.20 19.59
CA THR A 2 -3.37 -11.85 19.65
C THR A 2 -2.58 -10.86 18.81
N LEU A 3 -3.27 -10.01 18.06
CA LEU A 3 -2.67 -9.07 17.11
C LEU A 3 -2.70 -7.63 17.65
N SER A 4 -1.55 -7.04 17.99
CA SER A 4 -1.50 -5.65 18.48
C SER A 4 -1.84 -4.65 17.38
N LEU A 5 -2.59 -3.59 17.69
CA LEU A 5 -2.96 -2.55 16.73
C LEU A 5 -2.02 -1.35 16.82
N PHE A 6 -1.56 -0.88 15.66
CA PHE A 6 -0.69 0.28 15.51
C PHE A 6 -1.23 1.25 14.45
N ALA A 7 -0.80 2.50 14.55
CA ALA A 7 -0.95 3.50 13.50
C ALA A 7 0.43 3.88 12.94
N LEU A 8 0.49 4.02 11.61
CA LEU A 8 1.56 4.69 10.90
C LEU A 8 1.13 6.14 10.63
N THR A 9 1.95 7.11 11.01
CA THR A 9 1.60 8.54 10.91
C THR A 9 2.49 9.30 9.92
N SER A 10 2.03 10.47 9.50
CA SER A 10 2.86 11.43 8.76
C SER A 10 3.91 12.14 9.62
N ASP A 11 3.77 12.16 10.94
CA ASP A 11 4.72 12.80 11.85
C ASP A 11 5.98 11.93 12.04
N PRO A 12 7.18 12.38 11.61
CA PRO A 12 8.41 11.63 11.80
C PRO A 12 8.75 11.35 13.28
N ALA A 13 8.35 12.24 14.20
CA ALA A 13 8.63 12.06 15.63
C ALA A 13 7.73 11.00 16.28
N LYS A 14 6.56 10.75 15.71
CA LYS A 14 5.57 9.75 16.17
C LYS A 14 5.21 8.80 15.04
N ARG A 15 6.21 8.33 14.30
CA ARG A 15 6.01 7.58 13.05
C ARG A 15 5.13 6.36 13.26
N VAL A 16 5.37 5.62 14.34
CA VAL A 16 4.57 4.46 14.74
C VAL A 16 4.12 4.64 16.18
N VAL A 17 2.83 4.44 16.43
CA VAL A 17 2.25 4.45 17.78
C VAL A 17 1.29 3.28 17.96
N LYS A 18 1.13 2.84 19.20
CA LYS A 18 0.33 1.66 19.56
C LYS A 18 -1.01 2.04 20.20
N PHE A 19 -2.07 1.36 19.80
CA PHE A 19 -3.37 1.43 20.47
C PHE A 19 -3.42 0.44 21.64
N ASN A 20 -3.96 0.89 22.76
CA ASN A 20 -4.31 0.00 23.86
C ASN A 20 -5.78 -0.38 23.75
N LEU A 21 -6.05 -1.69 23.68
CA LEU A 21 -7.39 -2.23 23.47
C LEU A 21 -7.82 -3.03 24.70
N SER A 22 -9.11 -3.00 25.02
CA SER A 22 -9.67 -3.93 25.99
C SER A 22 -9.62 -5.36 25.45
N ASN A 23 -9.65 -6.35 26.35
CA ASN A 23 -9.44 -7.76 25.97
C ASN A 23 -10.48 -8.30 24.97
N ASP A 24 -11.74 -7.86 25.10
CA ASP A 24 -12.83 -8.19 24.17
C ASP A 24 -12.58 -7.60 22.78
N VAL A 25 -12.31 -6.30 22.70
CA VAL A 25 -11.98 -5.61 21.43
C VAL A 25 -10.72 -6.21 20.79
N GLN A 26 -9.72 -6.56 21.58
CA GLN A 26 -8.49 -7.18 21.12
C GLN A 26 -8.73 -8.56 20.50
N SER A 27 -9.65 -9.35 21.06
CA SER A 27 -10.05 -10.66 20.54
C SER A 27 -10.85 -10.53 19.24
N ASP A 28 -11.80 -9.59 19.21
CA ASP A 28 -12.62 -9.33 18.03
C ASP A 28 -11.79 -8.80 16.86
N LEU A 29 -10.91 -7.82 17.12
CA LEU A 29 -9.99 -7.28 16.12
C LEU A 29 -9.07 -8.37 15.55
N THR A 30 -8.54 -9.25 16.42
CA THR A 30 -7.68 -10.36 15.99
C THR A 30 -8.41 -11.27 15.01
N SER A 31 -9.64 -11.67 15.35
CA SER A 31 -10.45 -12.54 14.50
C SER A 31 -10.80 -11.84 13.19
N TYR A 32 -11.20 -10.57 13.27
CA TYR A 32 -11.56 -9.75 12.12
C TYR A 32 -10.40 -9.58 11.13
N LEU A 33 -9.20 -9.29 11.61
CA LEU A 33 -8.01 -9.16 10.74
C LEU A 33 -7.59 -10.50 10.14
N LYS A 34 -7.77 -11.62 10.85
CA LYS A 34 -7.49 -12.96 10.32
C LYS A 34 -8.45 -13.39 9.21
N ASP A 35 -9.71 -13.02 9.32
CA ASP A 35 -10.69 -13.24 8.24
C ASP A 35 -10.36 -12.40 7.01
N GLN A 36 -9.91 -11.16 7.21
CA GLN A 36 -9.45 -10.30 6.13
C GLN A 36 -8.16 -10.80 5.49
N GLU A 37 -7.21 -11.27 6.28
CA GLU A 37 -5.98 -11.90 5.78
C GLU A 37 -6.32 -13.12 4.92
N SER A 38 -7.20 -14.00 5.40
CA SER A 38 -7.63 -15.19 4.64
C SER A 38 -8.29 -14.80 3.31
N SER A 39 -9.08 -13.72 3.32
CA SER A 39 -9.68 -13.14 2.10
C SER A 39 -8.64 -12.51 1.17
N PHE A 40 -7.59 -11.91 1.74
CA PHE A 40 -6.48 -11.33 1.01
C PHE A 40 -5.53 -12.40 0.46
N ASP A 41 -5.40 -13.58 1.04
CA ASP A 41 -4.48 -14.61 0.54
C ASP A 41 -5.17 -15.65 -0.39
N LEU A 42 -6.48 -15.53 -0.57
CA LEU A 42 -7.29 -16.45 -1.39
C LEU A 42 -6.87 -16.40 -2.87
N GLN A 43 -6.31 -17.52 -3.35
CA GLN A 43 -5.96 -17.84 -4.75
C GLN A 43 -5.55 -16.62 -5.58
N GLN A 44 -4.34 -16.12 -5.31
CA GLN A 44 -3.81 -14.95 -5.99
C GLN A 44 -2.69 -15.28 -6.95
N ASP A 45 -2.90 -14.95 -8.21
CA ASP A 45 -1.82 -14.85 -9.17
C ASP A 45 -1.03 -13.57 -8.89
N GLU A 46 0.22 -13.76 -8.46
CA GLU A 46 1.11 -12.66 -8.09
C GLU A 46 1.75 -12.06 -9.34
N ILE A 47 1.43 -10.80 -9.62
CA ILE A 47 1.94 -10.03 -10.74
C ILE A 47 2.95 -9.01 -10.24
N ALA A 48 4.12 -8.94 -10.87
CA ALA A 48 5.10 -7.93 -10.53
C ALA A 48 4.55 -6.52 -10.85
N PHE A 49 4.66 -5.60 -9.89
CA PHE A 49 4.19 -4.24 -10.09
C PHE A 49 5.03 -3.49 -11.13
N ASP A 50 4.36 -2.88 -12.12
CA ASP A 50 4.95 -2.13 -13.23
C ASP A 50 4.46 -0.67 -13.33
N GLY A 51 3.58 -0.24 -12.42
CA GLY A 51 3.00 1.11 -12.42
C GLY A 51 1.79 1.34 -13.34
N LYS A 52 1.37 0.33 -14.11
CA LYS A 52 0.20 0.41 -15.01
C LYS A 52 -0.81 -0.70 -14.83
N TYR A 53 -0.34 -1.90 -14.56
CA TYR A 53 -1.19 -3.06 -14.48
C TYR A 53 -2.18 -2.87 -13.34
N LYS A 54 -3.45 -3.05 -13.68
CA LYS A 54 -4.52 -3.10 -12.70
C LYS A 54 -4.89 -4.58 -12.56
N PRO A 55 -4.67 -5.19 -11.39
CA PRO A 55 -4.96 -6.60 -11.21
C PRO A 55 -6.44 -6.87 -11.44
N ASP A 56 -6.73 -7.96 -12.14
CA ASP A 56 -8.06 -8.52 -12.28
C ASP A 56 -8.47 -9.27 -11.00
N ALA A 57 -9.73 -9.75 -10.98
CA ALA A 57 -10.21 -10.53 -9.85
C ALA A 57 -9.40 -11.82 -9.70
N GLY A 58 -8.76 -12.01 -8.55
CA GLY A 58 -7.87 -13.14 -8.30
C GLY A 58 -6.39 -12.86 -8.59
N GLU A 59 -6.02 -11.62 -8.94
CA GLU A 59 -4.62 -11.23 -9.08
C GLU A 59 -4.21 -10.24 -7.99
N VAL A 60 -2.92 -10.21 -7.68
CA VAL A 60 -2.34 -9.26 -6.73
C VAL A 60 -1.04 -8.70 -7.27
N LEU A 61 -0.82 -7.41 -7.05
CA LEU A 61 0.45 -6.77 -7.39
C LEU A 61 1.46 -7.06 -6.29
N CYS A 62 2.72 -7.27 -6.67
CA CYS A 62 3.80 -7.46 -5.73
C CYS A 62 5.04 -6.64 -6.07
N ILE A 63 5.72 -6.15 -5.04
CA ILE A 63 7.06 -5.56 -5.10
C ILE A 63 7.96 -6.44 -4.23
N ASN A 64 9.00 -7.01 -4.85
CA ASN A 64 10.00 -7.80 -4.14
C ASN A 64 11.14 -6.89 -3.65
N ASN A 65 11.83 -7.31 -2.58
CA ASN A 65 12.91 -6.54 -1.94
C ASN A 65 12.47 -5.11 -1.55
N TYR A 66 11.23 -4.96 -1.11
CA TYR A 66 10.72 -3.73 -0.53
C TYR A 66 11.44 -3.46 0.80
N ASP A 67 12.05 -2.29 0.91
CA ASP A 67 12.67 -1.83 2.14
C ASP A 67 11.60 -1.31 3.12
N ASP A 68 11.54 -1.89 4.32
CA ASP A 68 10.63 -1.46 5.39
C ASP A 68 11.17 -0.18 6.05
N ILE A 69 11.15 0.93 5.29
CA ILE A 69 11.64 2.25 5.71
C ILE A 69 10.94 2.72 7.00
N ASP A 70 9.68 2.32 7.17
CA ASP A 70 8.84 2.67 8.32
C ASP A 70 9.05 1.78 9.54
N ASN A 71 9.91 0.76 9.41
CA ASN A 71 10.30 -0.18 10.47
C ASN A 71 9.08 -0.84 11.16
N LEU A 72 8.06 -1.17 10.36
CA LEU A 72 6.83 -1.81 10.80
C LEU A 72 7.10 -3.17 11.43
N GLU A 73 8.08 -3.93 10.92
CA GLU A 73 8.45 -5.22 11.48
C GLU A 73 8.88 -5.12 12.96
N SER A 74 9.63 -4.08 13.31
CA SER A 74 10.08 -3.86 14.69
C SER A 74 8.92 -3.62 15.65
N ALA A 75 7.83 -2.98 15.19
CA ALA A 75 6.62 -2.80 15.98
C ALA A 75 5.93 -4.12 16.32
N ILE A 76 5.94 -5.07 15.39
CA ILE A 76 5.38 -6.40 15.62
C ILE A 76 6.28 -7.23 16.54
N ARG A 77 7.61 -7.14 16.38
CA ARG A 77 8.57 -7.89 17.21
C ARG A 77 8.62 -7.37 18.65
N ASN A 78 8.57 -6.06 18.84
CA ASN A 78 8.68 -5.43 20.16
C ASN A 78 7.53 -4.44 20.43
N PRO A 79 6.27 -4.90 20.53
CA PRO A 79 5.09 -4.03 20.67
C PRO A 79 5.09 -3.12 21.90
N THR A 80 5.90 -3.42 22.92
CA THR A 80 5.95 -2.65 24.18
C THR A 80 6.90 -1.47 24.12
N SER A 81 7.75 -1.39 23.09
CA SER A 81 8.76 -0.34 22.94
C SER A 81 8.24 0.91 22.23
N PHE A 82 6.98 0.92 21.83
CA PHE A 82 6.35 2.01 21.08
C PHE A 82 5.40 2.80 21.98
N ASP A 83 5.36 4.11 21.74
CA ASP A 83 4.49 5.01 22.48
C ASP A 83 3.01 4.68 22.27
N LEU A 84 2.23 4.89 23.32
CA LEU A 84 0.79 4.74 23.24
C LEU A 84 0.17 5.95 22.55
N VAL A 85 -0.90 5.69 21.81
CA VAL A 85 -1.72 6.74 21.19
C VAL A 85 -2.25 7.70 22.26
N ASP A 86 -2.04 8.99 22.01
CA ASP A 86 -2.75 10.07 22.69
C ASP A 86 -3.91 10.52 21.77
N PRO A 87 -5.16 10.14 22.06
CA PRO A 87 -6.27 10.30 21.12
C PRO A 87 -6.73 11.76 21.06
N SER A 88 -6.25 12.50 20.06
CA SER A 88 -6.70 13.84 19.69
C SER A 88 -7.13 13.89 18.22
N GLU A 89 -8.03 14.81 17.85
CA GLU A 89 -8.46 14.95 16.44
C GLU A 89 -7.27 15.20 15.51
N ASP A 90 -6.30 16.03 15.94
CA ASP A 90 -5.08 16.30 15.19
C ASP A 90 -4.25 15.02 14.97
N PHE A 91 -4.08 14.20 16.00
CA PHE A 91 -3.39 12.92 15.86
C PHE A 91 -4.07 12.01 14.83
N PHE A 92 -5.40 11.87 14.88
CA PHE A 92 -6.12 11.02 13.94
C PHE A 92 -6.07 11.55 12.50
N HIS A 93 -5.88 12.86 12.30
CA HIS A 93 -5.68 13.46 10.99
C HIS A 93 -4.33 13.15 10.34
N ASP A 94 -3.34 12.74 11.15
CA ASP A 94 -1.98 12.39 10.73
C ASP A 94 -1.81 10.88 10.45
N ILE A 95 -2.80 10.05 10.81
CA ILE A 95 -2.74 8.61 10.53
C ILE A 95 -2.85 8.37 9.02
N LYS A 96 -1.84 7.70 8.46
CA LYS A 96 -1.85 7.20 7.08
C LYS A 96 -2.41 5.79 6.98
N ALA A 97 -2.08 4.94 7.94
CA ALA A 97 -2.52 3.56 7.95
C ALA A 97 -2.68 3.03 9.36
N LEU A 98 -3.59 2.07 9.51
CA LEU A 98 -3.61 1.15 10.63
C LEU A 98 -2.93 -0.14 10.21
N PHE A 99 -2.13 -0.70 11.09
CA PHE A 99 -1.48 -1.97 10.81
C PHE A 99 -1.41 -2.85 12.04
N SER A 100 -1.25 -4.14 11.76
CA SER A 100 -1.02 -5.18 12.75
C SER A 100 -0.16 -6.27 12.12
N GLY A 101 0.14 -7.33 12.86
CA GLY A 101 0.98 -8.39 12.33
C GLY A 101 1.36 -9.40 13.37
N TYR A 102 2.10 -10.41 12.91
CA TYR A 102 2.58 -11.50 13.74
C TYR A 102 3.87 -12.09 13.18
N ILE A 103 4.57 -12.84 14.04
CA ILE A 103 5.79 -13.56 13.66
C ILE A 103 5.39 -14.96 13.18
N LEU A 104 5.83 -15.31 11.99
CA LEU A 104 5.66 -16.62 11.37
C LEU A 104 6.59 -17.66 12.00
N THR A 105 6.33 -18.94 11.73
CA THR A 105 7.13 -20.06 12.28
C THR A 105 8.57 -20.08 11.77
N ASN A 106 8.83 -19.50 10.59
CA ASN A 106 10.17 -19.33 10.02
C ASN A 106 10.93 -18.11 10.60
N GLY A 107 10.29 -17.33 11.48
CA GLY A 107 10.87 -16.14 12.11
C GLY A 107 10.66 -14.83 11.35
N GLU A 108 10.09 -14.87 10.15
CA GLU A 108 9.69 -13.68 9.39
C GLU A 108 8.48 -13.00 10.02
N VAL A 109 8.32 -11.71 9.77
CA VAL A 109 7.15 -10.94 10.23
C VAL A 109 6.20 -10.80 9.06
N LYS A 110 4.92 -11.08 9.32
CA LYS A 110 3.83 -10.71 8.42
C LYS A 110 3.11 -9.50 8.97
N VAL A 111 3.11 -8.43 8.20
CA VAL A 111 2.42 -7.17 8.50
C VAL A 111 1.16 -7.07 7.64
N LEU A 112 0.04 -6.74 8.27
CA LEU A 112 -1.26 -6.53 7.67
C LEU A 112 -1.58 -5.04 7.71
N LEU A 113 -1.78 -4.41 6.57
CA LEU A 113 -1.96 -2.96 6.47
C LEU A 113 -3.35 -2.58 5.95
N GLN A 114 -3.92 -1.54 6.54
CA GLN A 114 -5.14 -0.88 6.08
C GLN A 114 -4.87 0.61 5.91
N ASN A 115 -5.18 1.14 4.73
CA ASN A 115 -5.19 2.59 4.51
C ASN A 115 -6.20 3.25 5.46
N PHE A 116 -5.83 4.35 6.10
CA PHE A 116 -6.70 5.08 7.00
C PHE A 116 -7.11 6.41 6.38
N ASP A 117 -8.42 6.67 6.38
CA ASP A 117 -9.00 7.91 5.85
C ASP A 117 -9.80 8.56 6.98
N ARG A 118 -9.76 9.89 7.06
CA ARG A 118 -10.44 10.70 8.07
C ARG A 118 -11.94 10.41 8.20
N ARG A 119 -12.59 9.93 7.13
CA ARG A 119 -14.00 9.49 7.15
C ARG A 119 -14.27 8.31 8.10
N LYS A 120 -13.23 7.59 8.54
CA LYS A 120 -13.30 6.50 9.52
C LYS A 120 -13.28 7.00 10.96
N ILE A 121 -13.03 8.28 11.18
CA ILE A 121 -13.05 8.92 12.49
C ILE A 121 -14.50 9.30 12.82
N ILE A 122 -14.96 8.87 13.98
CA ILE A 122 -16.23 9.31 14.55
C ILE A 122 -15.90 10.45 15.51
N SER A 123 -15.92 11.67 14.97
CA SER A 123 -15.57 12.90 15.70
C SER A 123 -16.63 13.27 16.75
N THR A 124 -16.19 14.03 17.75
CA THR A 124 -17.03 14.65 18.78
C THR A 124 -17.44 16.09 18.44
N ASN A 125 -17.12 16.59 17.25
CA ASN A 125 -17.57 17.89 16.77
C ASN A 125 -19.08 17.85 16.49
N GLY A 126 -19.88 17.97 17.55
CA GLY A 126 -21.34 17.87 17.55
C GLY A 126 -21.88 16.76 18.46
N LEU A 127 -23.10 16.31 18.19
CA LEU A 127 -23.74 15.20 18.92
C LEU A 127 -23.60 13.90 18.12
N SER A 128 -22.68 13.04 18.55
CA SER A 128 -22.49 11.70 17.98
C SER A 128 -23.23 10.64 18.79
N ILE A 129 -24.16 9.93 18.15
CA ILE A 129 -24.99 8.87 18.76
C ILE A 129 -24.89 7.57 17.97
N PHE A 130 -25.00 6.44 18.65
CA PHE A 130 -25.02 5.09 18.05
C PHE A 130 -26.17 4.27 18.61
N HIS A 131 -26.72 3.37 17.79
CA HIS A 131 -27.81 2.49 18.21
C HIS A 131 -27.26 1.22 18.87
N SER A 132 -27.77 0.89 20.06
CA SER A 132 -27.39 -0.32 20.81
C SER A 132 -28.56 -0.75 21.68
N ALA A 133 -28.98 -2.02 21.56
CA ALA A 133 -30.06 -2.60 22.34
C ALA A 133 -31.37 -1.76 22.32
N ASN A 134 -31.86 -1.41 21.12
CA ASN A 134 -33.09 -0.64 20.87
C ASN A 134 -33.09 0.81 21.40
N VAL A 135 -31.95 1.34 21.83
CA VAL A 135 -31.80 2.75 22.24
C VAL A 135 -30.61 3.39 21.54
N TYR A 136 -30.67 4.71 21.37
CA TYR A 136 -29.51 5.49 20.93
C TYR A 136 -28.70 5.93 22.15
N LYS A 137 -27.40 5.67 22.13
CA LYS A 137 -26.44 6.05 23.15
C LYS A 137 -25.49 7.11 22.59
N LYS A 138 -25.05 8.03 23.42
CA LYS A 138 -24.02 9.01 23.05
C LYS A 138 -22.66 8.30 22.97
N ILE A 139 -21.84 8.64 21.98
CA ILE A 139 -20.43 8.25 21.94
C ILE A 139 -19.64 9.23 22.81
N GLU A 140 -18.89 8.71 23.77
CA GLU A 140 -17.93 9.49 24.55
C GLU A 140 -16.52 9.26 23.98
N GLY A 141 -15.81 10.36 23.69
CA GLY A 141 -14.50 10.31 23.07
C GLY A 141 -14.54 10.12 21.54
N ILE A 142 -13.35 9.97 20.96
CA ILE A 142 -13.17 9.82 19.52
C ILE A 142 -13.29 8.33 19.16
N GLY A 143 -14.25 8.00 18.30
CA GLY A 143 -14.39 6.65 17.76
C GLY A 143 -13.57 6.47 16.49
N LEU A 144 -13.17 5.24 16.20
CA LEU A 144 -12.49 4.87 14.96
C LEU A 144 -13.13 3.63 14.35
N THR A 145 -13.21 3.61 13.02
CA THR A 145 -13.73 2.47 12.25
C THR A 145 -12.55 1.73 11.61
N ILE A 146 -12.42 0.44 11.90
CA ILE A 146 -11.46 -0.45 11.23
C ILE A 146 -12.01 -0.80 9.85
N ASP A 147 -11.16 -0.82 8.82
CA ASP A 147 -11.62 -1.17 7.48
C ASP A 147 -12.00 -2.65 7.39
N HIS A 148 -12.85 -2.98 6.42
CA HIS A 148 -13.33 -4.33 6.14
C HIS A 148 -12.41 -5.14 5.22
N LYS A 149 -11.32 -4.53 4.75
CA LYS A 149 -10.35 -5.17 3.86
C LYS A 149 -8.95 -4.67 4.15
N LEU A 150 -7.98 -5.55 3.91
CA LEU A 150 -6.58 -5.15 3.85
C LEU A 150 -6.30 -4.35 2.57
N THR A 151 -5.41 -3.38 2.71
CA THR A 151 -4.85 -2.63 1.58
C THR A 151 -3.62 -3.32 1.02
N ALA A 152 -2.75 -3.79 1.92
CA ALA A 152 -1.51 -4.46 1.57
C ALA A 152 -1.06 -5.44 2.66
N THR A 153 -0.18 -6.36 2.30
CA THR A 153 0.59 -7.19 3.23
C THR A 153 2.09 -7.04 2.95
N LEU A 154 2.90 -7.06 4.00
CA LEU A 154 4.36 -7.05 3.89
C LEU A 154 4.90 -8.29 4.63
N GLU A 155 5.64 -9.12 3.92
CA GLU A 155 6.20 -10.38 4.44
C GLU A 155 7.55 -10.63 3.79
N GLY A 156 8.62 -10.75 4.57
CA GLY A 156 9.96 -11.09 4.06
C GLY A 156 10.47 -10.13 2.98
N GLY A 157 10.23 -8.83 3.13
CA GLY A 157 10.59 -7.83 2.11
C GLY A 157 9.74 -7.89 0.84
N LYS A 158 8.61 -8.60 0.85
CA LYS A 158 7.67 -8.63 -0.26
C LYS A 158 6.39 -7.90 0.10
N LEU A 159 6.12 -6.80 -0.60
CA LEU A 159 4.90 -6.01 -0.44
C LEU A 159 3.86 -6.46 -1.47
N LYS A 160 2.69 -6.95 -1.04
CA LYS A 160 1.56 -7.33 -1.89
C LYS A 160 0.38 -6.38 -1.73
N PHE A 161 -0.30 -6.02 -2.81
CA PHE A 161 -1.46 -5.12 -2.78
C PHE A 161 -2.34 -5.22 -4.05
N PHE A 162 -3.61 -4.83 -3.95
CA PHE A 162 -4.52 -4.79 -5.11
C PHE A 162 -4.62 -3.43 -5.79
N SER A 163 -4.34 -2.35 -5.05
CA SER A 163 -4.56 -0.99 -5.53
C SER A 163 -3.35 -0.12 -5.24
N PHE A 164 -2.64 0.28 -6.28
CA PHE A 164 -1.56 1.25 -6.18
C PHE A 164 -2.04 2.58 -5.57
N HIS A 165 -3.23 3.05 -5.98
CA HIS A 165 -3.77 4.32 -5.49
C HIS A 165 -3.97 4.34 -3.97
N ASN A 166 -4.35 3.21 -3.37
CA ASN A 166 -4.51 3.12 -1.92
C ASN A 166 -3.16 2.89 -1.23
N THR A 167 -2.30 2.05 -1.82
CA THR A 167 -1.01 1.71 -1.22
C THR A 167 -0.06 2.91 -1.19
N ARG A 168 -0.06 3.76 -2.22
CA ARG A 168 0.73 5.00 -2.27
C ARG A 168 0.31 6.06 -1.24
N GLN A 169 -0.85 5.90 -0.60
CA GLN A 169 -1.28 6.79 0.49
C GLN A 169 -0.58 6.42 1.81
N ILE A 170 -0.14 5.16 1.90
CA ILE A 170 0.58 4.61 3.04
C ILE A 170 2.09 4.81 2.84
N PHE A 171 2.60 4.32 1.71
CA PHE A 171 4.03 4.28 1.39
C PHE A 171 4.40 5.20 0.24
N ASP A 172 5.64 5.70 0.24
CA ASP A 172 6.23 6.25 -0.97
C ASP A 172 6.69 5.10 -1.87
N LEU A 173 6.02 4.95 -3.02
CA LEU A 173 6.29 3.90 -4.00
C LEU A 173 6.87 4.47 -5.30
N SER A 174 7.31 5.73 -5.29
CA SER A 174 7.82 6.43 -6.49
C SER A 174 9.07 5.76 -7.07
N GLU A 175 9.97 5.24 -6.22
CA GLU A 175 11.19 4.55 -6.64
C GLU A 175 10.94 3.20 -7.33
N TYR A 176 9.80 2.57 -7.07
CA TYR A 176 9.38 1.32 -7.70
C TYR A 176 8.62 1.57 -9.02
N TYR A 177 8.51 2.83 -9.42
CA TYR A 177 7.97 3.24 -10.71
C TYR A 177 9.10 3.23 -11.74
N LYS A 178 9.17 2.19 -12.59
CA LYS A 178 10.18 2.10 -13.65
C LYS A 178 9.97 3.19 -14.72
N GLU A 179 10.65 4.32 -14.57
CA GLU A 179 10.90 5.24 -15.67
C GLU A 179 11.99 4.67 -16.59
N ALA A 180 11.92 4.97 -17.89
CA ALA A 180 12.99 4.63 -18.82
C ALA A 180 14.25 5.45 -18.47
N THR A 181 15.36 4.74 -18.23
CA THR A 181 16.69 5.34 -18.18
C THR A 181 17.06 5.95 -19.53
N ASP A 182 18.11 6.76 -19.59
CA ASP A 182 18.61 7.29 -20.87
C ASP A 182 18.91 6.15 -21.85
N ASP A 183 19.48 5.06 -21.34
CA ASP A 183 19.79 3.86 -22.11
C ASP A 183 18.50 3.18 -22.62
N ASP A 184 17.44 3.10 -21.81
CA ASP A 184 16.14 2.56 -22.24
C ASP A 184 15.50 3.45 -23.33
N VAL A 185 15.64 4.78 -23.22
CA VAL A 185 15.15 5.75 -24.22
C VAL A 185 15.88 5.59 -25.56
N ILE A 186 17.20 5.38 -25.50
CA ILE A 186 18.05 5.12 -26.68
C ILE A 186 17.73 3.74 -27.28
N GLU A 187 17.56 2.71 -26.46
CA GLU A 187 17.19 1.38 -26.95
C GLU A 187 15.83 1.43 -27.66
N PHE A 188 14.88 2.17 -27.11
CA PHE A 188 13.56 2.38 -27.71
C PHE A 188 13.64 3.09 -29.06
N SER A 189 14.41 4.17 -29.17
CA SER A 189 14.52 4.93 -30.43
C SER A 189 15.20 4.15 -31.54
N ASN A 190 16.04 3.18 -31.20
CA ASN A 190 16.76 2.32 -32.13
C ASN A 190 15.94 1.10 -32.61
N LEU A 191 14.68 0.93 -32.17
CA LEU A 191 13.81 -0.13 -32.67
C LEU A 191 13.53 0.06 -34.17
N ASP A 192 13.74 -0.98 -34.98
CA ASP A 192 13.53 -0.96 -36.45
C ASP A 192 12.13 -0.50 -36.90
N LEU A 193 11.14 -0.61 -36.00
CA LEU A 193 9.75 -0.16 -36.20
C LEU A 193 9.58 1.35 -36.07
N ILE A 194 10.49 2.02 -35.37
CA ILE A 194 10.48 3.46 -35.09
C ILE A 194 11.47 4.12 -36.05
N LYS A 195 11.00 4.40 -37.28
CA LYS A 195 11.86 5.05 -38.28
C LYS A 195 12.20 6.49 -37.88
N SER A 196 13.49 6.79 -37.94
CA SER A 196 14.11 8.13 -37.91
C SER A 196 13.76 8.98 -36.69
N VAL A 197 14.23 8.56 -35.52
CA VAL A 197 14.27 9.41 -34.34
C VAL A 197 15.72 9.82 -34.08
N ASP A 198 15.94 11.12 -33.93
CA ASP A 198 17.22 11.71 -33.51
C ASP A 198 17.35 11.49 -32.00
N ASN A 199 18.29 10.61 -31.59
CA ASN A 199 18.42 10.15 -30.21
C ASN A 199 18.64 11.31 -29.22
N ASP A 200 19.45 12.28 -29.62
CA ASP A 200 19.77 13.44 -28.77
C ASP A 200 18.54 14.31 -28.54
N LYS A 201 17.73 14.52 -29.59
CA LYS A 201 16.46 15.25 -29.47
C LYS A 201 15.42 14.48 -28.69
N LEU A 202 15.35 13.16 -28.85
CA LEU A 202 14.41 12.34 -28.07
C LEU A 202 14.76 12.42 -26.60
N LEU A 203 16.04 12.31 -26.23
CA LEU A 203 16.50 12.47 -24.85
C LEU A 203 16.18 13.87 -24.30
N GLU A 204 16.43 14.92 -25.07
CA GLU A 204 16.16 16.30 -24.67
C GLU A 204 14.66 16.58 -24.43
N MET A 205 13.77 15.96 -25.23
CA MET A 205 12.32 16.08 -25.05
C MET A 205 11.72 15.04 -24.10
N SER A 206 12.51 14.08 -23.63
CA SER A 206 12.03 12.97 -22.79
C SER A 206 11.97 13.37 -21.32
N ASP A 207 10.89 14.06 -20.96
CA ASP A 207 10.50 14.28 -19.56
C ASP A 207 10.03 12.96 -18.91
N SER A 208 9.78 12.98 -17.59
CA SER A 208 9.27 11.80 -16.87
C SER A 208 7.98 11.22 -17.47
N TRP A 209 7.15 12.03 -18.13
CA TRP A 209 5.95 11.55 -18.80
C TRP A 209 6.25 10.75 -20.07
N VAL A 210 7.22 11.20 -20.88
CA VAL A 210 7.71 10.53 -22.10
C VAL A 210 8.53 9.28 -21.76
N ARG A 211 9.46 9.36 -20.80
CA ARG A 211 10.25 8.20 -20.31
C ARG A 211 9.36 7.10 -19.77
N ARG A 212 8.31 7.50 -19.05
CA ARG A 212 7.25 6.58 -18.65
C ARG A 212 6.61 5.91 -19.87
N LYS A 213 6.14 6.66 -20.87
CA LYS A 213 5.55 6.06 -22.08
C LYS A 213 6.48 5.06 -22.78
N ILE A 214 7.78 5.37 -22.87
CA ILE A 214 8.81 4.54 -23.48
C ILE A 214 8.99 3.21 -22.73
N SER A 215 9.27 3.27 -21.42
CA SER A 215 9.42 2.10 -20.54
C SER A 215 8.25 1.13 -20.71
N LEU A 216 7.05 1.69 -20.88
CA LEU A 216 5.84 0.90 -20.93
C LEU A 216 5.57 0.29 -22.30
N ILE A 217 6.07 0.88 -23.39
CA ILE A 217 6.02 0.24 -24.71
C ILE A 217 7.02 -0.93 -24.75
N GLN A 218 8.21 -0.75 -24.19
CA GLN A 218 9.23 -1.80 -24.09
C GLN A 218 8.75 -2.98 -23.23
N GLN A 219 8.22 -2.72 -22.03
CA GLN A 219 7.70 -3.77 -21.14
C GLN A 219 6.55 -4.58 -21.73
N SER A 220 5.67 -3.92 -22.49
CA SER A 220 4.50 -4.60 -23.07
C SER A 220 4.86 -5.57 -24.20
N GLY A 221 6.08 -5.51 -24.75
CA GLY A 221 6.52 -6.33 -25.88
C GLY A 221 5.69 -6.15 -27.16
N ILE A 222 4.72 -5.22 -27.19
CA ILE A 222 3.73 -5.09 -28.26
C ILE A 222 4.38 -4.85 -29.62
N LEU A 223 5.50 -4.14 -29.66
CA LEU A 223 6.23 -3.84 -30.88
C LEU A 223 6.83 -5.11 -31.52
N GLN A 224 7.17 -6.13 -30.73
CA GLN A 224 7.68 -7.41 -31.26
C GLN A 224 6.60 -8.22 -32.00
N ASN A 225 5.32 -7.92 -31.75
CA ASN A 225 4.16 -8.59 -32.34
C ASN A 225 3.54 -7.83 -33.52
N VAL A 226 4.06 -6.66 -33.89
CA VAL A 226 3.55 -5.88 -35.03
C VAL A 226 4.29 -6.30 -36.30
N PRO A 227 3.62 -6.93 -37.28
CA PRO A 227 4.26 -7.21 -38.56
C PRO A 227 4.63 -5.89 -39.25
N ILE A 228 5.89 -5.78 -39.66
CA ILE A 228 6.42 -4.62 -40.38
C ILE A 228 5.68 -4.50 -41.72
N ARG A 229 4.58 -3.74 -41.74
CA ARG A 229 3.95 -3.33 -42.99
C ARG A 229 4.79 -2.21 -43.56
N GLY A 230 5.70 -2.56 -44.46
CA GLY A 230 6.41 -1.57 -45.27
C GLY A 230 5.40 -0.68 -45.99
N CYS A 231 5.31 0.59 -45.59
CA CYS A 231 4.76 1.60 -46.48
C CYS A 231 5.69 1.69 -47.68
N LYS A 232 5.21 1.22 -48.83
CA LYS A 232 5.72 1.65 -50.13
C LYS A 232 5.35 3.11 -50.37
#